data_AF-A0A7W7QZH0-F1
#
_entry.id   AF-A0A7W7QZH0-F1
#
_cell.length_a   1.000
_cell.length_b   1.000
_cell.length_c   1.000
_cell.angle_alpha   90.00
_cell.angle_beta   90.00
_cell.angle_gamma   90.00
#
_symmetry.space_group_name_H-M   'P 1'
#
loop_
_entity.id
_entity.type
_entity.pdbx_description
1 polymer ?
#
loop_
_entity_poly.entity_id
_entity_poly.type
_entity_poly.pdbx_seq_one_letter_code
_entity_poly.pdbx_strand_id
1 'polypeptide(L)'
;MTRSTTTPTTVYRPQVGTPVHDLAHPGAHGVYMGTLGGRAYLRPSGGGIEWETDPDKLEPVTPAGELEPVIHRSPPRRAERIQLPDLT
;
A
#
# COMPACT_ATOMS: atom_id res chain seq x y z
N MET A 1 15.58 11.87 -38.96
CA MET A 1 15.70 12.34 -37.56
C MET A 1 14.38 12.05 -36.85
N THR A 2 14.30 10.92 -36.15
CA THR A 2 13.11 10.58 -35.33
C THR A 2 13.23 11.34 -34.01
N ARG A 3 12.26 12.19 -33.70
CA ARG A 3 12.19 12.90 -32.40
C ARG A 3 11.77 11.88 -31.36
N SER A 4 12.67 11.51 -30.45
CA SER A 4 12.32 10.74 -29.25
C SER A 4 11.56 11.66 -28.31
N THR A 5 10.27 11.39 -28.11
CA THR A 5 9.45 12.11 -27.13
C THR A 5 9.76 11.53 -25.75
N THR A 6 10.65 12.17 -24.99
CA THR A 6 10.83 11.86 -23.57
C THR A 6 9.62 12.43 -22.83
N THR A 7 8.67 11.58 -22.46
CA THR A 7 7.62 11.96 -21.50
C THR A 7 8.33 12.37 -20.20
N PRO A 8 8.03 13.55 -19.62
CA PRO A 8 8.56 13.86 -18.31
C PRO A 8 8.01 12.82 -17.31
N THR A 9 8.89 12.02 -16.72
CA THR A 9 8.52 11.12 -15.63
C THR A 9 8.17 11.98 -14.43
N THR A 10 6.90 12.35 -14.28
CA THR A 10 6.40 12.96 -13.06
C THR A 10 6.69 12.01 -11.90
N VAL A 11 7.47 12.47 -10.92
CA VAL A 11 7.74 11.72 -9.69
C VAL A 11 6.40 11.39 -9.03
N TYR A 12 6.12 10.10 -8.88
CA TYR A 12 4.90 9.62 -8.26
C TYR A 12 4.93 9.91 -6.75
N ARG A 13 3.88 10.56 -6.23
CA ARG A 13 3.75 10.91 -4.81
C ARG A 13 2.47 10.30 -4.24
N PRO A 14 2.51 9.05 -3.73
CA PRO A 14 1.33 8.39 -3.17
C PRO A 14 0.85 9.06 -1.88
N GLN A 15 -0.42 8.88 -1.55
CA GLN A 15 -0.97 9.24 -0.24
C GLN A 15 -0.75 8.10 0.76
N VAL A 16 -0.66 8.41 2.05
CA VAL A 16 -0.61 7.38 3.10
C VAL A 16 -1.83 6.47 2.98
N GLY A 17 -1.63 5.16 3.00
CA GLY A 17 -2.66 4.15 2.77
C GLY A 17 -2.78 3.68 1.32
N THR A 18 -2.09 4.32 0.36
CA THR A 18 -2.11 3.92 -1.05
C THR A 18 -1.28 2.64 -1.28
N PRO A 19 -1.83 1.60 -1.92
CA PRO A 19 -1.05 0.46 -2.39
C PRO A 19 -0.11 0.84 -3.54
N VAL A 20 1.15 0.41 -3.46
CA VAL A 20 2.21 0.72 -4.43
C VAL A 20 3.05 -0.52 -4.76
N HIS A 21 3.59 -0.56 -5.97
CA HIS A 21 4.66 -1.45 -6.38
C HIS A 21 6.00 -0.85 -5.97
N ASP A 22 6.89 -1.66 -5.42
CA ASP A 22 8.25 -1.26 -5.07
C ASP A 22 9.23 -1.83 -6.10
N LEU A 23 9.66 -1.00 -7.05
CA LEU A 23 10.57 -1.43 -8.12
C LEU A 23 12.00 -1.72 -7.60
N ALA A 24 12.35 -1.27 -6.40
CA ALA A 24 13.63 -1.61 -5.78
C ALA A 24 13.65 -3.07 -5.29
N HIS A 25 12.47 -3.66 -5.03
CA HIS A 25 12.28 -5.02 -4.56
C HIS A 25 11.33 -5.79 -5.48
N PRO A 26 11.82 -6.41 -6.57
CA PRO A 26 10.98 -7.05 -7.58
C PRO A 26 9.93 -8.00 -6.97
N GLY A 27 8.67 -7.78 -7.30
CA GLY A 27 7.52 -8.55 -6.79
C GLY A 27 6.97 -8.09 -5.43
N ALA A 28 7.62 -7.14 -4.76
CA ALA A 28 7.11 -6.54 -3.53
C ALA A 28 6.01 -5.51 -3.85
N HIS A 29 4.92 -5.61 -3.10
CA HIS A 29 3.84 -4.64 -3.07
C HIS A 29 3.54 -4.29 -1.62
N GLY A 30 3.30 -3.01 -1.35
CA GLY A 30 3.10 -2.51 0.00
C GLY A 30 2.10 -1.38 0.05
N VAL A 31 1.62 -1.07 1.25
CA VAL A 31 0.84 0.11 1.53
C VAL A 31 1.80 1.22 1.96
N TYR A 32 1.77 2.34 1.26
CA TYR A 32 2.62 3.49 1.57
C TYR A 32 2.24 4.12 2.91
N MET A 33 3.20 4.28 3.80
CA MET A 33 3.01 4.77 5.17
C MET A 33 3.51 6.21 5.37
N GLY A 34 4.27 6.74 4.42
CA GLY A 34 4.83 8.08 4.47
C GLY A 34 6.28 8.10 4.02
N THR A 35 6.85 9.30 3.98
CA THR A 35 8.28 9.51 3.73
C THR A 35 8.88 10.18 4.95
N LEU A 36 9.96 9.60 5.48
CA LEU A 36 10.72 10.15 6.59
C LEU A 36 12.22 10.01 6.27
N GLY A 37 13.00 11.07 6.51
CA GLY A 37 14.44 11.05 6.20
C GLY A 37 14.76 10.80 4.72
N GLY A 38 13.86 11.15 3.80
CA GLY A 38 14.03 10.92 2.36
C GLY A 38 13.78 9.47 1.92
N ARG A 39 13.28 8.61 2.81
CA ARG A 39 12.95 7.21 2.54
C ARG A 39 11.45 7.01 2.62
N ALA A 40 10.90 6.26 1.67
CA ALA A 40 9.51 5.83 1.73
C ALA A 40 9.40 4.60 2.64
N TYR A 41 8.37 4.57 3.49
CA TYR A 41 8.07 3.43 4.36
C TYR A 41 6.85 2.69 3.82
N LEU A 42 6.97 1.38 3.65
CA LEU A 42 5.94 0.50 3.13
C LEU A 42 5.65 -0.60 4.13
N ARG A 43 4.36 -0.92 4.33
CA ARG A 43 3.95 -2.09 5.10
C ARG A 43 3.26 -3.14 4.22
N PRO A 44 3.37 -4.44 4.53
CA PRO A 44 2.61 -5.45 3.81
C PRO A 44 1.10 -5.26 4.05
N SER A 45 0.28 -5.49 3.02
CA SER A 45 -1.19 -5.37 3.10
C SER A 45 -1.80 -6.37 4.10
N GLY A 46 -1.27 -7.58 4.17
CA GLY A 46 -1.68 -8.64 5.11
C GLY A 46 -1.08 -8.53 6.52
N GLY A 47 -0.27 -7.50 6.79
CA GLY A 47 0.56 -7.40 7.99
C GLY A 47 1.92 -8.08 7.84
N GLY A 48 2.84 -7.81 8.77
CA GLY A 48 4.22 -8.28 8.73
C GLY A 48 5.18 -7.17 9.16
N ILE A 49 6.41 -7.20 8.64
CA ILE A 49 7.46 -6.23 8.96
C ILE A 49 7.40 -5.10 7.93
N GLU A 50 7.35 -3.85 8.42
CA GLU A 50 7.50 -2.64 7.60
C GLU A 50 8.93 -2.55 7.05
N TRP A 51 9.08 -2.05 5.82
CA TRP A 51 10.38 -1.84 5.19
C TRP A 51 10.48 -0.44 4.59
N GLU A 52 11.71 0.03 4.42
CA GLU A 52 12.02 1.28 3.76
C GLU A 52 12.50 1.06 2.32
N THR A 53 12.21 2.01 1.43
CA THR A 53 12.64 1.99 0.02
C THR A 53 12.89 3.41 -0.52
N ASP A 54 13.44 3.48 -1.72
CA ASP A 54 13.61 4.71 -2.49
C ASP A 54 12.24 5.21 -2.99
N PRO A 55 11.79 6.43 -2.63
CA PRO A 55 10.51 6.96 -3.08
C PRO A 55 10.40 7.08 -4.61
N ASP A 56 11.52 7.22 -5.34
CA ASP A 56 11.53 7.32 -6.81
C ASP A 56 11.35 5.95 -7.48
N LYS A 57 11.30 4.86 -6.70
CA LYS A 57 11.05 3.49 -7.16
C LYS A 57 9.64 3.01 -6.86
N LEU A 58 8.74 3.91 -6.48
CA LEU A 58 7.33 3.59 -6.27
C LEU A 58 6.52 3.79 -7.55
N GLU A 59 5.71 2.79 -7.87
CA GLU A 59 4.69 2.89 -8.92
C GLU A 59 3.29 2.61 -8.36
N PRO A 60 2.23 3.22 -8.94
CA PRO A 60 0.87 2.90 -8.54
C PRO A 60 0.56 1.44 -8.83
N VAL A 61 -0.05 0.75 -7.86
CA VAL A 61 -0.73 -0.52 -8.16
C VAL A 61 -1.97 -0.17 -8.97
N THR A 62 -2.04 -0.68 -10.20
CA THR A 62 -3.29 -0.58 -10.96
C THR A 62 -4.30 -1.48 -10.24
N PRO A 63 -5.44 -0.95 -9.76
CA PRO A 63 -6.40 -1.77 -9.03
C PRO A 63 -6.89 -2.90 -9.93
N ALA A 64 -6.57 -4.14 -9.55
CA ALA A 64 -7.18 -5.33 -10.13
C ALA A 64 -8.58 -5.47 -9.53
N GLY A 65 -9.53 -4.76 -10.13
CA GLY A 65 -10.94 -4.84 -9.77
C GLY A 65 -11.46 -3.67 -8.93
N GLU A 66 -12.69 -3.28 -9.26
CA GLU A 66 -13.51 -2.34 -8.51
C GLU A 66 -13.76 -2.91 -7.09
N LEU A 67 -13.63 -2.06 -6.07
CA LEU A 67 -13.89 -2.48 -4.70
C LEU A 67 -15.39 -2.72 -4.53
N GLU A 68 -15.77 -3.95 -4.19
CA GLU A 68 -17.16 -4.27 -3.89
C GLU A 68 -17.57 -3.68 -2.53
N PRO A 69 -18.79 -3.11 -2.42
CA PRO A 69 -19.29 -2.56 -1.18
C PRO A 69 -19.45 -3.65 -0.12
N VAL A 70 -18.87 -3.42 1.06
CA VAL A 70 -19.01 -4.32 2.22
C VAL A 70 -20.37 -4.11 2.87
N ILE A 71 -21.33 -4.95 2.52
CA ILE A 71 -22.71 -4.93 3.06
C ILE A 71 -22.87 -5.61 4.43
N HIS A 72 -21.88 -6.40 4.85
CA HIS A 72 -21.89 -7.09 6.14
C HIS A 72 -20.54 -7.00 6.84
N ARG A 73 -20.55 -6.84 8.16
CA ARG A 73 -19.31 -6.90 8.95
C ARG A 73 -18.67 -8.27 8.77
N SER A 74 -17.38 -8.26 8.43
CA SER A 74 -16.59 -9.49 8.43
C SER A 74 -16.59 -10.11 9.82
N PRO A 75 -16.74 -11.44 9.93
CA PRO A 75 -16.62 -12.11 11.22
C PRO A 75 -15.20 -11.92 11.76
N PRO A 76 -15.02 -11.91 13.09
CA PRO A 76 -13.70 -11.88 13.68
C PRO A 76 -12.89 -13.11 13.25
N ARG A 77 -11.60 -12.90 12.96
CA ARG A 77 -10.68 -14.00 12.61
C ARG A 77 -10.64 -15.12 13.66
N ARG A 78 -10.96 -14.80 14.92
CA ARG A 78 -11.06 -15.75 16.03
C ARG A 78 -12.18 -15.33 16.97
N ALA A 79 -13.38 -15.84 16.72
CA ALA A 79 -14.60 -15.49 17.46
C ALA A 79 -14.49 -15.76 18.98
N GLU A 80 -13.80 -16.84 19.34
CA GLU A 80 -13.62 -17.31 20.72
C GLU A 80 -12.76 -16.39 21.62
N ARG A 81 -12.11 -15.35 21.09
CA ARG A 81 -11.26 -14.42 21.87
C ARG A 81 -11.89 -13.06 22.15
N ILE A 82 -13.15 -12.86 21.75
CA ILE A 82 -13.88 -11.62 22.01
C ILE A 82 -14.73 -11.80 23.26
N GLN A 83 -14.14 -11.55 24.43
CA GLN A 83 -14.89 -11.30 25.65
C GLN A 83 -15.13 -9.79 25.71
N LEU A 84 -16.33 -9.33 25.36
CA LEU A 84 -16.72 -7.97 25.70
C LEU A 84 -17.09 -7.96 27.20
N PRO A 85 -16.63 -6.96 27.98
CA PRO A 85 -17.09 -6.83 29.35
C PRO A 85 -18.60 -6.57 29.35
N ASP A 86 -19.32 -7.18 30.30
CA ASP A 86 -20.73 -6.86 30.51
C ASP A 86 -20.83 -5.37 30.87
N LEU A 87 -21.56 -4.63 30.03
CA LEU A 87 -21.92 -3.25 30.32
C LEU A 87 -23.09 -3.31 31.32
N THR A 88 -22.79 -3.16 32.61
CA THR A 88 -23.79 -2.90 33.65
C THR A 88 -23.94 -1.40 33.88
#